data_AF-A0A8J2RFH3-F1
#
_entry.id   AF-A0A8J2RFH3-F1
#
_cell.length_a   1.000
_cell.length_b   1.000
_cell.length_c   1.000
_cell.angle_alpha   90.00
_cell.angle_beta   90.00
_cell.angle_gamma   90.00
#
_symmetry.space_group_name_H-M   'P 1'
#
loop_
_entity.id
_entity.type
_entity.pdbx_description
1 polymer ?
#
loop_
_entity_poly.entity_id
_entity_poly.type
_entity_poly.pdbx_seq_one_letter_code
_entity_poly.pdbx_strand_id
1 'polypeptide(L)' 'MRLGGFSFYAEKVFPEKSKVRWRCTRRTCRAYAHTLHDRIFALSNVHSHEPPVLAPTLAAHYRAFTHAAIATQAKAVLDD' A
#
# COMPACT_ATOMS: atom_id res chain seq x y z
N MET A 1 -2.57 9.47 5.44
CA MET A 1 -1.79 9.68 4.20
C MET A 1 -1.22 8.34 3.72
N ARG A 2 -1.08 8.12 2.41
CA ARG A 2 -0.46 6.91 1.82
C ARG A 2 0.72 7.30 0.93
N LEU A 3 1.87 6.63 1.08
CA LEU A 3 3.10 6.87 0.31
C LEU A 3 3.85 5.56 0.12
N GLY A 4 4.20 5.21 -1.12
CA GLY A 4 5.01 4.03 -1.43
C GLY A 4 4.46 2.71 -0.89
N GLY A 5 3.13 2.51 -0.94
CA GLY A 5 2.47 1.31 -0.38
C GLY A 5 2.29 1.34 1.15
N PHE A 6 2.93 2.27 1.85
CA PHE A 6 2.80 2.43 3.31
C PHE A 6 1.69 3.41 3.67
N SER A 7 1.09 3.20 4.84
CA SER A 7 0.06 4.07 5.41
C SER A 7 0.61 4.84 6.60
N PHE A 8 0.23 6.11 6.68
CA PHE A 8 0.62 7.01 7.76
C PHE A 8 -0.64 7.63 8.40
N TYR A 9 -0.65 7.71 9.72
CA TYR A 9 -1.67 8.43 10.48
C TYR A 9 -1.14 9.81 10.89
N ALA A 10 -2.05 10.76 11.12
CA ALA A 10 -1.71 12.08 11.64
C ALA A 10 -1.43 11.95 13.14
N GLU A 11 -0.16 12.08 13.53
CA GLU A 11 0.25 12.01 14.93
C GLU A 11 0.03 13.36 15.63
N LYS A 12 0.40 14.46 14.96
CA LYS A 12 0.18 15.83 15.46
C LYS A 12 -0.29 16.75 14.33
N VAL A 13 -1.37 17.47 14.55
CA VAL A 13 -1.95 18.43 13.61
C VAL A 13 -1.77 19.84 14.18
N PHE A 14 -1.29 20.77 13.36
CA PHE A 14 -1.08 22.17 13.70
C PHE A 14 -1.87 23.05 12.71
N PRO A 15 -3.16 23.30 12.97
CA PRO A 15 -4.04 24.01 12.03
C PRO A 15 -3.55 25.42 11.70
N GLU A 16 -3.11 26.18 12.70
CA GLU A 16 -2.62 27.57 12.55
C GLU A 16 -1.43 27.70 11.59
N LYS A 17 -0.62 26.64 11.51
CA LYS A 17 0.58 26.59 10.65
C LYS A 17 0.32 25.76 9.40
N SER A 18 -0.90 25.28 9.19
CA SER A 18 -1.27 24.30 8.16
C SER A 18 -0.29 23.12 8.11
N LYS A 19 0.21 22.67 9.26
CA LYS A 19 1.28 21.67 9.35
C LYS A 19 0.76 20.39 9.97
N VAL A 20 1.17 19.24 9.43
CA VAL A 20 0.84 17.93 10.02
C VAL A 20 2.10 17.08 10.13
N ARG A 21 2.29 16.45 11.29
CA ARG A 21 3.27 15.39 11.51
C ARG A 21 2.57 14.05 11.36
N TRP A 22 3.05 13.26 10.40
CA TRP A 22 2.55 11.93 10.08
C TRP A 22 3.55 10.88 10.55
N ARG A 23 3.02 9.75 11.04
CA ARG A 23 3.81 8.58 11.46
C ARG A 23 3.28 7.34 10.75
N CYS A 24 4.16 6.39 10.43
CA CYS A 24 3.72 5.10 9.91
C CYS A 24 2.74 4.44 10.89
N THR A 25 1.70 3.79 10.37
CA THR A 25 0.67 3.14 11.19
C THR A 25 1.19 1.94 11.98
N ARG A 26 2.33 1.35 11.59
CA ARG A 26 2.98 0.29 12.36
C ARG A 26 3.72 0.87 13.57
N ARG A 27 3.32 0.44 14.78
CA ARG A 27 3.84 0.96 16.06
C ARG A 27 5.36 0.89 16.21
N THR A 28 5.99 -0.17 15.67
CA THR A 28 7.45 -0.37 15.74
C THR A 28 8.22 0.40 14.66
N CYS A 29 7.52 0.95 13.66
CA CYS A 29 8.14 1.67 12.56
C CYS A 29 8.43 3.12 12.95
N ARG A 30 9.60 3.62 12.53
CA ARG A 30 10.04 5.00 12.79
C ARG A 30 9.88 5.94 11.59
N ALA A 31 9.37 5.45 10.45
CA ALA A 31 9.09 6.29 9.29
C ALA A 31 8.10 7.41 9.63
N TYR A 32 8.34 8.59 9.07
CA TYR A 32 7.55 9.79 9.32
C TYR A 32 7.54 10.70 8.11
N ALA A 33 6.55 11.60 8.06
CA ALA A 33 6.50 12.69 7.11
C ALA A 33 5.97 13.96 7.79
N HIS A 34 6.40 15.12 7.35
CA HIS A 34 5.79 16.39 7.70
C HIS A 34 5.21 17.03 6.45
N THR A 35 3.94 17.42 6.51
CA THR A 35 3.30 18.24 5.49
C THR A 35 3.15 19.67 5.98
N LEU A 36 3.25 20.61 5.05
CA LEU A 36 2.90 22.00 5.19
C LEU A 36 1.95 22.32 4.04
N HIS A 37 0.72 22.72 4.39
CA HIS A 37 -0.42 22.74 3.47
C HIS A 37 -0.57 21.34 2.85
N ASP A 38 -0.53 21.24 1.52
CA ASP A 38 -0.67 19.99 0.78
C ASP A 38 0.67 19.41 0.29
N ARG A 39 1.81 19.96 0.75
CA ARG A 39 3.15 19.56 0.32
C ARG A 39 3.93 18.89 1.43
N ILE A 40 4.65 17.83 1.09
CA ILE A 40 5.60 17.18 2.00
C ILE A 40 6.89 18.00 1.97
N PHE A 41 7.34 18.48 3.14
CA PHE A 41 8.60 19.24 3.25
C PHE A 41 9.69 18.48 4.01
N ALA A 42 9.33 17.41 4.73
CA ALA A 42 10.29 16.51 5.37
C ALA A 42 9.74 15.08 5.33
N LEU A 43 10.59 14.11 4.98
CA LEU A 43 10.20 12.72 4.84
C LEU A 43 11.35 11.80 5.25
N SER A 44 11.06 10.85 6.13
CA SER A 44 11.89 9.67 6.36
C SER A 44 11.08 8.46 5.93
N ASN A 45 11.33 7.98 4.70
CA ASN A 45 10.63 6.85 4.10
C ASN A 45 11.37 5.52 4.27
N VAL A 46 12.11 5.37 5.38
CA VAL A 46 12.82 4.13 5.72
C VAL A 46 11.94 3.34 6.68
N HIS A 47 11.42 2.20 6.22
CA HIS A 47 10.56 1.33 6.99
C HIS A 47 11.32 0.09 7.45
N SER A 48 11.04 -0.35 8.68
CA SER A 48 11.61 -1.56 9.27
C SER A 48 10.71 -2.79 9.07
N HIS A 49 9.82 -2.74 8.08
CA HIS A 49 8.84 -3.77 7.76
C HIS A 49 8.44 -3.65 6.30
N GLU A 50 7.95 -4.75 5.74
CA GLU A 50 7.37 -4.77 4.39
C GLU A 50 6.08 -3.93 4.33
N PRO A 51 5.72 -3.32 3.18
CA PRO A 51 4.41 -2.74 2.97
C PRO A 51 3.31 -3.76 3.28
N PRO A 52 2.16 -3.32 3.84
CA PRO A 52 1.00 -4.19 3.91
C PRO A 52 0.66 -4.68 2.52
N VAL A 53 0.52 -6.00 2.36
CA VAL A 53 -0.10 -6.56 1.15
C VAL A 53 -1.48 -5.93 1.08
N LEU A 54 -1.69 -5.08 0.07
CA LEU A 54 -3.04 -4.66 -0.29
C LEU A 54 -3.71 -5.96 -0.70
N ALA A 55 -4.50 -6.55 0.20
CA ALA A 55 -5.29 -7.71 -0.13
C ALA A 55 -5.95 -7.37 -1.46
N PRO A 56 -5.69 -8.13 -2.54
CA PRO A 56 -6.34 -7.88 -3.80
C PRO A 56 -7.82 -7.79 -3.45
N THR A 57 -8.45 -6.67 -3.82
CA THR A 57 -9.91 -6.56 -3.80
C THR A 57 -10.42 -7.90 -4.28
N LEU A 58 -11.40 -8.53 -3.62
CA LEU A 58 -11.94 -9.85 -3.98
C LEU A 58 -12.08 -10.05 -5.51
N ALA A 59 -12.27 -8.95 -6.25
CA ALA A 59 -12.18 -8.85 -7.70
C ALA A 59 -10.92 -9.45 -8.39
N ALA A 60 -9.72 -9.28 -7.84
CA ALA A 60 -8.50 -9.83 -8.43
C ALA A 60 -8.27 -11.29 -8.01
N HIS A 61 -8.81 -11.71 -6.86
CA HIS A 61 -8.76 -13.11 -6.43
C HIS A 61 -9.60 -14.00 -7.35
N TYR A 62 -10.79 -13.56 -7.81
CA TYR A 62 -11.60 -14.37 -8.73
C TYR A 62 -10.95 -14.54 -10.11
N ARG A 63 -10.26 -13.51 -10.63
CA ARG A 63 -9.63 -13.56 -11.98
C ARG A 63 -8.47 -14.55 -12.05
N ALA A 64 -7.74 -14.72 -10.94
CA ALA A 64 -6.65 -15.69 -10.88
C ALA A 64 -7.16 -17.14 -10.95
N PHE A 65 -8.33 -17.43 -10.36
CA PHE A 65 -8.94 -18.75 -10.44
C PHE A 65 -9.55 -19.06 -11.81
N THR A 66 -10.07 -18.07 -12.54
CA THR A 66 -10.62 -18.32 -13.88
C THR A 66 -9.55 -18.57 -14.94
N HIS A 67 -8.36 -17.96 -14.85
CA HIS A 67 -7.27 -18.24 -15.81
C HIS A 67 -6.57 -19.59 -15.54
N ALA A 68 -6.41 -19.99 -14.28
CA ALA A 68 -5.79 -21.27 -13.94
C ALA A 68 -6.66 -22.48 -14.33
N ALA A 69 -7.99 -22.34 -14.31
CA ALA A 69 -8.89 -23.41 -14.72
C ALA A 69 -8.93 -23.63 -16.24
N ILE A 70 -8.75 -22.57 -17.05
CA ILE A 70 -8.79 -22.67 -18.53
C ILE A 70 -7.49 -23.27 -19.09
N ALA A 71 -6.34 -23.01 -18.47
CA ALA A 71 -5.05 -23.49 -18.96
C ALA A 71 -4.91 -25.03 -18.91
N THR A 72 -5.67 -25.71 -18.05
CA THR A 72 -5.61 -27.18 -17.93
C THR A 72 -6.40 -27.91 -19.04
N GLN A 73 -7.31 -27.22 -19.75
CA GLN A 73 -8.08 -27.83 -20.85
C GLN A 73 -7.45 -27.64 -22.25
N ALA A 74 -6.47 -26.75 -22.41
CA ALA A 74 -5.87 -26.49 -23.73
C ALA A 74 -4.81 -27.51 -24.17
N LYS A 75 -4.42 -28.46 -23.30
CA LYS A 75 -3.45 -29.53 -23.65
C LYS A 75 -4.08 -30.83 -24.16
N ALA A 76 -5.41 -30.91 -24.28
CA ALA A 76 -6.11 -32.15 -24.64
C ALA A 76 -6.75 -32.16 -26.05
N VAL A 77 -6.39 -31.22 -26.94
CA VAL A 77 -7.04 -31.08 -28.27
C VAL A 77 -6.04 -31.11 -29.45
N LEU A 78 -4.78 -31.53 -29.24
CA LEU A 78 -3.78 -31.61 -30.34
C LEU A 78 -3.07 -32.97 -30.48
N ASP A 79 -3.56 -34.02 -29.81
CA ASP A 79 -3.11 -35.40 -30.02
C ASP A 79 -4.33 -36.32 -30.22
N ASP A 80 -4.98 -36.22 -31.38
CA ASP A 80 -5.75 -37.24 -32.14
C ASP A 80 -6.20 -36.61 -33.48
#